data_AF-A0A6V7JQD0-F1
#
_entry.id   AF-A0A6V7JQD0-F1
#
_cell.length_a   1.000
_cell.length_b   1.000
_cell.length_c   1.000
_cell.angle_alpha   90.00
_cell.angle_beta   90.00
_cell.angle_gamma   90.00
#
_symmetry.space_group_name_H-M   'P 1'
#
loop_
_entity.id
_entity.type
_entity.pdbx_description
1 polymer ?
#
loop_
_entity_poly.entity_id
_entity_poly.type
_entity_poly.pdbx_seq_one_letter_code
_entity_poly.pdbx_strand_id
1 'polypeptide(L)'
;MYSDALFTVNALTAAKEHVAHLGGPVYFYLFAYRGTGSWSQVLGDNKRDHGVCHLDELIYLFPQKEFIFPNQPLSDDDEKMIDILTTLWYNFAKTG
;
A
#
# COMPACT_ATOMS: atom_id res chain seq x y z
N MET A 1 -5.93 -17.06 -2.16
CA MET A 1 -5.34 -17.74 -3.33
C MET A 1 -4.47 -16.81 -4.17
N TYR A 2 -4.99 -15.87 -4.96
CA TYR A 2 -4.14 -15.01 -5.81
C TYR A 2 -3.20 -14.08 -5.02
N SER A 3 -3.70 -13.43 -3.95
CA SER A 3 -2.86 -12.58 -3.09
C SER A 3 -1.71 -13.37 -2.47
N ASP A 4 -1.98 -14.57 -1.97
CA ASP A 4 -0.97 -15.46 -1.39
C ASP A 4 0.10 -15.86 -2.42
N ALA A 5 -0.36 -16.33 -3.59
CA ALA A 5 0.50 -16.90 -4.62
C ALA A 5 1.37 -15.85 -5.32
N LEU A 6 0.84 -14.65 -5.56
CA LEU A 6 1.54 -13.62 -6.31
C LEU A 6 2.36 -12.69 -5.40
N PHE A 7 1.89 -12.39 -4.19
CA PHE A 7 2.48 -11.34 -3.35
C PHE A 7 2.87 -11.83 -1.96
N THR A 8 1.93 -12.30 -1.14
CA THR A 8 2.12 -12.43 0.31
C THR A 8 3.15 -13.48 0.68
N VAL A 9 3.08 -14.69 0.09
CA VAL A 9 4.02 -15.77 0.43
C VAL A 9 5.44 -15.42 -0.02
N ASN A 10 5.57 -14.84 -1.22
CA ASN A 10 6.86 -14.44 -1.77
C ASN A 10 7.51 -13.33 -0.92
N ALA A 11 6.74 -12.29 -0.57
CA ALA A 11 7.23 -11.16 0.24
C ALA A 11 7.64 -11.61 1.65
N LEU A 12 6.82 -12.46 2.30
CA LEU A 12 7.13 -13.00 3.62
C LEU A 12 8.37 -13.91 3.59
N THR A 13 8.49 -14.75 2.56
CA THR A 13 9.64 -15.64 2.41
C THR A 13 10.91 -14.82 2.21
N ALA A 14 10.90 -13.83 1.32
CA ALA A 14 12.03 -12.93 1.11
C ALA A 14 12.43 -12.20 2.40
N ALA A 15 11.48 -11.70 3.19
CA ALA A 15 11.79 -11.06 4.47
C ALA A 15 12.48 -12.02 5.44
N LYS A 16 12.02 -13.27 5.55
CA LYS A 16 12.63 -14.30 6.40
C LYS A 16 14.05 -14.66 5.95
N GLU A 17 14.25 -14.88 4.66
CA GLU A 17 15.56 -15.21 4.09
C GLU A 17 16.56 -14.06 4.28
N HIS A 18 16.12 -12.80 4.11
CA HIS A 18 16.96 -11.64 4.37
C HIS A 18 17.37 -11.54 5.86
N VAL A 19 16.45 -11.81 6.79
CA VAL A 19 16.78 -11.84 8.23
C VAL A 19 17.74 -12.98 8.56
N ALA A 20 17.60 -14.14 7.92
CA ALA A 20 18.43 -15.31 8.19
C ALA A 20 19.86 -15.18 7.63
N HIS A 21 20.03 -14.44 6.53
CA HIS A 21 21.27 -14.46 5.75
C HIS A 21 21.94 -13.10 5.57
N LEU A 22 21.24 -11.98 5.80
CA LEU A 22 21.82 -10.64 5.74
C LEU A 22 21.93 -10.02 7.15
N GLY A 23 22.93 -9.17 7.36
CA GLY A 23 23.21 -8.56 8.67
C GLY A 23 22.44 -7.28 8.99
N GLY A 24 21.52 -6.83 8.13
CA GLY A 24 20.78 -5.58 8.30
C GLY A 24 19.37 -5.79 8.87
N PRO A 25 18.78 -4.78 9.52
CA PRO A 25 17.37 -4.85 9.95
C PRO A 25 16.44 -4.94 8.73
N VAL A 26 15.38 -5.75 8.86
CA VAL A 26 14.33 -5.90 7.86
C VAL A 26 13.01 -5.45 8.47
N TYR A 27 12.35 -4.50 7.82
CA TYR A 27 11.03 -4.02 8.21
C TYR A 27 9.99 -4.51 7.19
N PHE A 28 8.91 -5.09 7.69
CA PHE A 28 7.85 -5.67 6.87
C PHE A 28 6.51 -5.10 7.31
N TYR A 29 5.74 -4.57 6.35
CA TYR A 29 4.42 -4.00 6.64
C TYR A 29 3.34 -4.59 5.74
N LEU A 30 2.11 -4.58 6.24
CA LEU A 30 0.90 -4.91 5.51
C LEU A 30 0.06 -3.63 5.41
N PHE A 31 -0.18 -3.16 4.18
CA PHE A 31 -1.11 -2.06 3.94
C PHE A 31 -2.55 -2.61 3.89
N ALA A 32 -3.40 -2.16 4.81
CA ALA A 32 -4.77 -2.64 4.96
C ALA A 32 -5.81 -1.51 5.09
N TYR A 33 -5.41 -0.28 4.77
CA TYR A 33 -6.31 0.87 4.80
C TYR A 33 -7.16 0.93 3.52
N ARG A 34 -8.48 0.93 3.67
CA ARG A 34 -9.44 1.03 2.57
C ARG A 34 -9.84 2.49 2.35
N GLY A 35 -9.28 3.04 1.28
CA GLY A 35 -9.51 4.40 0.85
C GLY A 35 -10.86 4.72 0.24
N THR A 36 -11.12 6.02 0.05
CA THR A 36 -12.22 6.51 -0.80
C THR A 36 -12.04 6.13 -2.27
N GLY A 37 -10.80 6.11 -2.77
CA GLY A 37 -10.43 5.69 -4.12
C GLY A 37 -9.75 4.32 -4.11
N SER A 38 -9.90 3.56 -5.19
CA SER A 38 -9.23 2.26 -5.32
C SER A 38 -9.03 1.81 -6.74
N TRP A 39 -7.89 1.18 -6.99
CA TRP A 39 -7.57 0.53 -8.25
C TRP A 39 -8.51 -0.61 -8.61
N SER A 40 -9.23 -1.20 -7.64
CA SER A 40 -10.28 -2.18 -7.93
C SER A 40 -11.41 -1.57 -8.77
N GLN A 41 -11.66 -0.27 -8.62
CA GLN A 41 -12.66 0.47 -9.40
C GLN A 41 -12.20 0.74 -10.85
N VAL A 42 -10.89 0.71 -11.12
CA VAL A 42 -10.30 1.05 -12.42
C VAL A 42 -9.92 -0.20 -13.22
N LEU A 43 -9.28 -1.17 -12.57
CA LEU A 43 -8.76 -2.39 -13.19
C LEU A 43 -9.63 -3.62 -12.94
N GLY A 44 -10.62 -3.51 -12.06
CA GLY A 44 -11.50 -4.60 -11.63
C GLY A 44 -12.98 -4.26 -11.81
N ASP A 45 -13.76 -4.60 -10.79
CA ASP A 45 -15.18 -4.30 -10.72
C ASP A 45 -15.42 -3.02 -9.91
N ASN A 46 -16.05 -2.04 -10.54
CA ASN A 46 -16.35 -0.75 -9.93
C ASN A 46 -17.62 -0.72 -9.05
N LYS A 47 -18.32 -1.85 -8.92
CA LYS A 47 -19.58 -1.93 -8.15
C LYS A 47 -19.42 -2.53 -6.77
N ARG A 48 -18.46 -3.45 -6.60
CA ARG A 48 -18.28 -4.20 -5.35
C ARG A 48 -17.06 -3.69 -4.62
N ASP A 49 -17.17 -3.69 -3.29
CA ASP A 49 -16.00 -3.50 -2.44
C ASP A 49 -15.22 -4.81 -2.36
N HIS A 50 -13.98 -4.77 -2.84
CA HIS A 50 -13.05 -5.89 -2.83
C HIS A 50 -12.03 -5.78 -1.70
N GLY A 51 -12.19 -4.83 -0.79
CA GLY A 51 -11.18 -4.46 0.19
C GLY A 51 -10.00 -3.77 -0.47
N VAL A 52 -8.83 -3.84 0.16
CA VAL A 52 -7.59 -3.23 -0.35
C VAL A 52 -7.02 -4.11 -1.46
N CYS A 53 -6.86 -3.54 -2.65
CA CYS A 53 -6.23 -4.25 -3.76
C CYS A 53 -4.80 -3.77 -4.02
N HIS A 54 -4.10 -4.47 -4.90
CA HIS A 54 -2.78 -4.05 -5.36
C HIS A 54 -2.83 -2.63 -5.92
N LEU A 55 -1.80 -1.83 -5.63
CA LEU A 55 -1.60 -0.42 -6.01
C LEU A 55 -2.39 0.62 -5.20
N ASP A 56 -3.31 0.21 -4.31
CA ASP A 56 -4.11 1.16 -3.52
C ASP A 56 -3.23 2.03 -2.61
N GLU A 57 -2.13 1.51 -2.07
CA GLU A 57 -1.19 2.25 -1.23
C GLU A 57 -0.48 3.40 -1.98
N LEU A 58 -0.30 3.25 -3.30
CA LEU A 58 0.39 4.25 -4.12
C LEU A 58 -0.41 5.55 -4.26
N ILE A 59 -1.73 5.47 -4.07
CA ILE A 59 -2.62 6.64 -4.06
C ILE A 59 -2.25 7.58 -2.89
N TYR A 60 -1.71 7.02 -1.80
CA TYR A 60 -1.34 7.76 -0.58
C TYR A 60 0.13 8.15 -0.54
N LEU A 61 0.96 7.54 -1.39
CA LEU A 61 2.38 7.86 -1.50
C LEU A 61 2.67 8.89 -2.59
N PHE A 62 1.85 8.92 -3.65
CA PHE A 62 2.00 9.80 -4.80
C PHE A 62 0.69 10.53 -5.10
N PRO A 63 0.73 11.74 -5.71
CA PRO A 63 -0.47 12.52 -6.04
C PRO A 63 -1.23 11.96 -7.26
N GLN A 64 -1.52 10.65 -7.27
CA GLN A 64 -2.21 9.97 -8.38
C GLN A 64 -3.72 10.21 -8.35
N LYS A 65 -4.27 10.48 -7.16
CA LYS A 65 -5.72 10.57 -6.97
C LYS A 65 -6.39 11.64 -7.84
N GLU A 66 -5.74 12.79 -8.02
CA GLU A 66 -6.25 13.88 -8.84
C GLU A 66 -6.49 13.45 -10.30
N PHE A 67 -5.67 12.55 -10.82
CA PHE A 67 -5.76 12.07 -12.21
C PHE A 67 -6.68 10.86 -12.36
N ILE A 68 -6.68 9.96 -11.38
CA ILE A 68 -7.37 8.66 -11.47
C ILE A 68 -8.80 8.75 -10.93
N PHE A 69 -9.02 9.53 -9.88
CA PHE A 69 -10.31 9.67 -9.20
C PHE A 69 -10.74 11.15 -9.06
N PRO A 70 -10.87 11.90 -10.17
CA PRO A 70 -11.07 13.35 -10.15
C PRO A 70 -12.37 13.78 -9.43
N ASN A 71 -13.35 12.88 -9.32
CA ASN A 71 -14.66 13.16 -8.71
C ASN A 71 -14.82 12.53 -7.31
N GLN A 72 -13.75 11.99 -6.72
CA GLN A 72 -13.78 11.40 -5.38
C GLN A 72 -12.80 12.17 -4.50
N PRO A 73 -13.25 13.15 -3.70
CA PRO A 73 -12.35 13.89 -2.81
C PRO A 73 -11.69 12.97 -1.78
N LEU A 74 -10.56 13.41 -1.21
CA LEU A 74 -9.97 12.76 -0.05
C LEU A 74 -10.90 12.94 1.16
N SER A 75 -11.06 11.88 1.94
CA SER A 75 -11.62 11.99 3.29
C SER A 75 -10.56 12.41 4.29
N ASP A 76 -10.96 12.89 5.47
CA ASP A 76 -10.03 13.21 6.57
C ASP A 76 -9.12 12.02 6.94
N ASP A 77 -9.62 10.79 6.83
CA ASP A 77 -8.84 9.58 7.10
C ASP A 77 -7.87 9.26 5.95
N ASP A 78 -8.20 9.65 4.72
CA ASP A 78 -7.27 9.55 3.59
C ASP A 78 -6.10 10.52 3.76
N GLU A 79 -6.37 11.76 4.19
CA GLU A 79 -5.32 12.75 4.47
C GLU A 79 -4.40 12.26 5.60
N LYS A 80 -4.97 11.71 6.68
CA LYS A 80 -4.17 11.06 7.74
C LYS A 80 -3.33 9.92 7.19
N MET A 81 -3.86 9.15 6.24
CA MET A 81 -3.11 8.03 5.67
C MET A 81 -1.96 8.50 4.79
N ILE A 82 -2.12 9.61 4.05
CA ILE A 82 -1.01 10.27 3.33
C ILE A 82 0.09 10.62 4.34
N ASP A 83 -0.25 11.28 5.45
CA ASP A 83 0.73 11.67 6.47
C ASP A 83 1.45 10.47 7.06
N ILE A 84 0.72 9.41 7.43
CA ILE A 84 1.30 8.20 8.02
C ILE A 84 2.25 7.50 7.03
N LEU A 85 1.80 7.28 5.79
CA LEU A 85 2.59 6.51 4.82
C LEU A 85 3.82 7.28 4.34
N THR A 86 3.68 8.58 4.06
CA THR A 86 4.81 9.43 3.66
C THR A 86 5.81 9.61 4.80
N THR A 87 5.34 9.75 6.04
CA THR A 87 6.22 9.81 7.23
C THR A 87 6.96 8.50 7.45
N LEU A 88 6.28 7.35 7.29
CA LEU A 88 6.91 6.03 7.39
C LEU A 88 8.07 5.89 6.40
N TRP A 89 7.83 6.21 5.13
CA TRP A 89 8.86 6.15 4.09
C TRP A 89 9.97 7.19 4.29
N TYR A 90 9.63 8.41 4.72
CA TYR A 90 10.62 9.44 5.04
C TYR A 90 11.55 9.02 6.19
N ASN A 91 10.98 8.50 7.28
CA ASN A 91 11.77 8.06 8.43
C ASN A 91 12.70 6.92 8.06
N PHE A 92 12.20 5.91 7.32
CA PHE A 92 13.03 4.82 6.83
C PHE A 92 14.18 5.32 5.93
N ALA A 93 13.91 6.27 5.03
CA ALA A 93 14.95 6.86 4.19
C ALA A 93 15.98 7.68 5.00
N LYS A 94 15.55 8.32 6.09
CA LYS A 94 16.40 9.18 6.92
C LYS A 94 17.30 8.40 7.86
N THR A 95 16.78 7.36 8.50
CA THR A 95 17.46 6.68 9.63
C THR A 95 17.57 5.17 9.50
N GLY A 96 16.96 4.57 8.47
CA GLY A 96 16.66 3.14 8.47
C GLY A 96 15.69 2.79 9.59
#